data_AF-A0A9D3MFH9-F1
#
_entry.id   AF-A0A9D3MFH9-F1
#
_cell.length_a   1.000
_cell.length_b   1.000
_cell.length_c   1.000
_cell.angle_alpha   90.00
_cell.angle_beta   90.00
_cell.angle_gamma   90.00
#
_symmetry.space_group_name_H-M   'P 1'
#
loop_
_entity.id
_entity.type
_entity.pdbx_description
1 polymer ?
#
loop_
_entity_poly.entity_id
_entity_poly.type
_entity_poly.pdbx_seq_one_letter_code
_entity_poly.pdbx_strand_id
1 'polypeptide(L)'
;MAVSMSQADVQMQQKEEGEDDDRSISRSDSGSGEDSLDRLLRHRCPLTPSLSPRKRTTSQSKTEPPLLRTNKRTIYTAGRPPWYNVTGTTFKEAFVIGLCGGSASGKTTVANKIIEALDVPWVVLLSMDSFYKILSKEAQELAARNEYNFDHPDAFDFELLVTVLRKLKKGKSIKVPVYDFTTHSRRKEWKTVYGANVVIFEGILAFANKELLKLLDMKVFVDTDSDIRLVRRLKRDIMERGRDITGVIKQYNKFVKPAFEQYIEPTVQVADIVVPRGGENFVALDLIVQHVHSQLEKREITVRSALASAHQGQPLPETLSVLESTPQVRGMHTIIRNKDTNRDEFIFYSKRLMRLLIEHALSFLPLKPVSVETPQGTV
;
A
#
# COMPACT_ATOMS: atom_id res chain seq x y z
N MET A 1 -26.55 14.36 55.60
CA MET A 1 -26.98 15.78 55.59
C MET A 1 -25.74 16.64 55.63
N ALA A 2 -25.38 17.28 54.53
CA ALA A 2 -24.39 18.36 54.50
C ALA A 2 -24.69 19.22 53.28
N VAL A 3 -25.19 20.43 53.52
CA VAL A 3 -25.49 21.47 52.53
C VAL A 3 -25.15 22.80 53.19
N SER A 4 -24.33 23.62 52.53
CA SER A 4 -24.61 25.03 52.18
C SER A 4 -23.29 25.78 51.89
N MET A 5 -23.09 26.25 50.64
CA MET A 5 -23.08 27.69 50.21
C MET A 5 -21.80 28.44 50.63
N SER A 6 -21.14 29.31 49.86
CA SER A 6 -21.51 30.20 48.75
C SER A 6 -20.26 30.66 47.96
N GLN A 7 -20.48 31.24 46.77
CA GLN A 7 -19.51 31.78 45.80
C GLN A 7 -19.02 33.22 46.07
N ALA A 8 -18.03 33.61 45.24
CA ALA A 8 -17.62 34.95 44.77
C ALA A 8 -16.50 35.64 45.57
N ASP A 9 -15.52 36.34 45.02
CA ASP A 9 -14.93 36.56 43.68
C ASP A 9 -13.71 37.51 43.92
N VAL A 10 -12.87 37.72 42.90
CA VAL A 10 -12.05 38.95 42.64
C VAL A 10 -10.52 38.94 42.97
N GLN A 11 -9.76 38.77 41.87
CA GLN A 11 -8.56 39.49 41.36
C GLN A 11 -7.11 39.29 41.87
N MET A 12 -6.27 39.00 40.85
CA MET A 12 -4.96 39.61 40.47
C MET A 12 -3.80 39.63 41.48
N GLN A 13 -2.52 39.45 41.14
CA GLN A 13 -1.76 39.09 39.94
C GLN A 13 -0.29 38.89 40.38
N GLN A 14 0.45 38.03 39.67
CA GLN A 14 1.92 38.00 39.47
C GLN A 14 2.78 37.65 40.71
N LYS A 15 3.88 36.89 40.64
CA LYS A 15 4.90 36.79 39.58
C LYS A 15 5.79 35.56 39.88
N GLU A 16 6.00 34.66 38.92
CA GLU A 16 7.14 33.73 38.92
C GLU A 16 7.80 33.75 37.53
N GLU A 17 9.11 33.63 37.55
CA GLU A 17 10.08 33.97 36.51
C GLU A 17 10.48 32.78 35.61
N GLY A 18 11.01 33.10 34.42
CA GLY A 18 11.96 32.32 33.62
C GLY A 18 11.32 31.28 32.69
N GLU A 19 11.73 31.11 31.43
CA GLU A 19 12.83 31.61 30.61
C GLU A 19 12.32 31.63 29.16
N ASP A 20 12.71 32.63 28.35
CA ASP A 20 12.59 32.54 26.89
C ASP A 20 13.82 33.21 26.25
N ASP A 21 14.61 32.38 25.59
CA ASP A 21 15.71 32.72 24.70
C ASP A 21 15.13 33.25 23.37
N ASP A 22 15.54 34.44 22.94
CA ASP A 22 15.51 34.76 21.52
C ASP A 22 16.59 35.77 21.10
N ARG A 23 17.15 35.47 19.92
CA ARG A 23 17.69 36.38 18.89
C ARG A 23 19.13 36.91 18.91
N SER A 24 19.84 36.32 17.93
CA SER A 24 20.36 36.97 16.71
C SER A 24 21.55 37.92 16.80
N ILE A 25 22.63 37.56 16.11
CA ILE A 25 23.62 38.50 15.59
C ILE A 25 23.92 38.15 14.13
N SER A 26 23.71 39.14 13.26
CA SER A 26 24.13 39.25 11.88
C SER A 26 25.61 39.66 11.78
N ARG A 27 26.29 39.31 10.68
CA ARG A 27 27.30 40.16 10.00
C ARG A 27 27.79 39.56 8.67
N SER A 28 27.72 40.39 7.64
CA SER A 28 28.50 40.43 6.38
C SER A 28 30.00 40.66 6.68
N ASP A 29 31.01 40.54 5.81
CA ASP A 29 31.15 40.78 4.37
C ASP A 29 32.55 40.30 3.87
N SER A 30 32.74 40.28 2.54
CA SER A 30 33.96 40.63 1.75
C SER A 30 34.90 39.58 1.11
N GLY A 31 35.18 39.81 -0.20
CA GLY A 31 36.37 39.46 -1.00
C GLY A 31 36.10 38.52 -2.21
N SER A 32 35.91 38.91 -3.50
CA SER A 32 36.63 39.72 -4.52
C SER A 32 37.67 38.98 -5.39
N GLY A 33 37.54 39.05 -6.72
CA GLY A 33 38.56 38.73 -7.77
C GLY A 33 38.05 37.80 -8.89
N GLU A 34 37.51 38.33 -10.02
CA GLU A 34 38.16 38.48 -11.36
C GLU A 34 38.48 37.13 -12.05
N ASP A 35 38.09 36.82 -13.29
CA ASP A 35 38.27 37.58 -14.52
C ASP A 35 37.40 37.06 -15.70
N SER A 36 37.06 37.94 -16.63
CA SER A 36 36.29 37.66 -17.86
C SER A 36 37.21 37.40 -19.06
N LEU A 37 36.74 36.66 -20.09
CA LEU A 37 36.90 37.03 -21.52
C LEU A 37 36.21 36.02 -22.46
N ASP A 38 35.09 36.46 -23.00
CA ASP A 38 34.41 35.95 -24.19
C ASP A 38 34.99 36.70 -25.41
N ARG A 39 35.28 36.02 -26.54
CA ARG A 39 35.22 36.56 -27.92
C ARG A 39 35.73 35.58 -29.01
N LEU A 40 34.79 35.17 -29.88
CA LEU A 40 34.83 35.21 -31.37
C LEU A 40 35.76 34.18 -32.10
N LEU A 41 35.45 33.51 -33.22
CA LEU A 41 34.55 33.75 -34.36
C LEU A 41 34.10 32.43 -35.04
N ARG A 42 32.98 32.56 -35.77
CA ARG A 42 32.36 31.62 -36.72
C ARG A 42 33.14 31.56 -38.05
N HIS A 43 33.17 30.40 -38.74
CA HIS A 43 32.47 30.11 -40.02
C HIS A 43 33.16 29.07 -40.96
N ARG A 44 32.31 28.15 -41.46
CA ARG A 44 32.22 27.50 -42.80
C ARG A 44 32.92 26.14 -43.10
N CYS A 45 32.07 25.24 -43.62
CA CYS A 45 32.27 23.85 -44.12
C CYS A 45 33.00 23.76 -45.48
N PRO A 46 33.26 22.55 -46.07
CA PRO A 46 32.22 21.77 -46.81
C PRO A 46 32.35 20.20 -46.90
N LEU A 47 31.17 19.54 -46.92
CA LEU A 47 30.63 18.40 -47.72
C LEU A 47 31.48 17.21 -48.24
N THR A 48 31.04 15.96 -47.94
CA THR A 48 30.72 14.83 -48.90
C THR A 48 30.20 13.56 -48.16
N PRO A 49 29.50 12.61 -48.83
CA PRO A 49 28.29 11.97 -48.30
C PRO A 49 28.46 10.52 -47.83
N SER A 50 27.63 10.06 -46.89
CA SER A 50 27.29 8.62 -46.78
C SER A 50 25.90 8.38 -46.19
N LEU A 51 25.07 7.74 -47.03
CA LEU A 51 23.98 6.80 -46.76
C LEU A 51 23.11 7.02 -45.49
N SER A 52 21.86 7.44 -45.72
CA SER A 52 20.79 7.46 -44.73
C SER A 52 20.31 6.05 -44.36
N PRO A 53 20.29 5.68 -43.07
CA PRO A 53 19.61 4.47 -42.63
C PRO A 53 18.10 4.71 -42.48
N ARG A 54 17.35 3.95 -43.30
CA ARG A 54 16.01 3.36 -43.09
C ARG A 54 14.98 4.06 -42.18
N LYS A 55 13.81 4.28 -42.79
CA LYS A 55 12.53 4.75 -42.23
C LYS A 55 12.17 4.20 -40.84
N ARG A 56 11.69 5.12 -40.01
CA ARG A 56 10.98 4.95 -38.74
C ARG A 56 9.74 4.07 -38.92
N THR A 57 9.70 2.92 -38.25
CA THR A 57 8.46 2.19 -37.97
C THR A 57 8.05 2.46 -36.53
N THR A 58 6.92 3.13 -36.39
CA THR A 58 6.15 3.13 -35.15
C THR A 58 5.53 1.75 -34.98
N SER A 59 5.70 1.12 -33.81
CA SER A 59 4.72 0.15 -33.35
C SER A 59 4.53 0.32 -31.85
N GLN A 60 3.26 0.51 -31.50
CA GLN A 60 2.76 0.66 -30.16
C GLN A 60 3.09 -0.62 -29.37
N SER A 61 4.01 -0.55 -28.43
CA SER A 61 4.06 -1.57 -27.39
C SER A 61 2.94 -1.27 -26.40
N LYS A 62 1.85 -2.01 -26.54
CA LYS A 62 1.00 -2.32 -25.39
C LYS A 62 1.96 -2.78 -24.29
N THR A 63 1.93 -2.13 -23.14
CA THR A 63 2.70 -2.51 -21.97
C THR A 63 2.19 -3.87 -21.50
N GLU A 64 2.71 -4.95 -22.10
CA GLU A 64 2.61 -6.26 -21.51
C GLU A 64 3.24 -6.19 -20.11
N PRO A 65 2.64 -6.83 -19.10
CA PRO A 65 3.28 -6.91 -17.80
C PRO A 65 4.67 -7.53 -18.00
N PRO A 66 5.69 -7.11 -17.25
CA PRO A 66 7.03 -7.63 -17.47
C PRO A 66 7.01 -9.14 -17.12
N LEU A 67 7.07 -9.97 -18.16
CA LEU A 67 7.04 -11.43 -18.10
C LEU A 67 8.40 -11.94 -18.55
N LEU A 68 9.11 -12.65 -17.67
CA LEU A 68 10.28 -13.43 -18.07
C LEU A 68 9.80 -14.82 -18.48
N ARG A 69 9.80 -15.11 -19.79
CA ARG A 69 9.51 -16.45 -20.31
C ARG A 69 10.81 -17.24 -20.45
N THR A 70 10.87 -18.40 -19.81
CA THR A 70 11.85 -19.46 -20.10
C THR A 70 11.15 -20.61 -20.82
N ASN A 71 11.88 -21.51 -21.48
CA ASN A 71 11.32 -22.65 -22.23
C ASN A 71 10.42 -23.59 -21.40
N LYS A 72 10.45 -23.49 -20.06
CA LYS A 72 9.67 -24.33 -19.13
C LYS A 72 8.74 -23.55 -18.19
N ARG A 73 8.90 -22.23 -18.03
CA ARG A 73 8.15 -21.44 -17.03
C ARG A 73 7.94 -19.99 -17.45
N THR A 74 6.77 -19.44 -17.12
CA THR A 74 6.47 -18.01 -17.21
C THR A 74 6.62 -17.37 -15.83
N ILE A 75 7.55 -16.44 -15.68
CA ILE A 75 7.84 -15.72 -14.44
C ILE A 75 7.20 -14.33 -14.53
N TYR A 76 6.24 -14.06 -13.64
CA TYR A 76 5.61 -12.75 -13.49
C TYR A 76 6.52 -11.85 -12.66
N THR A 77 6.99 -10.72 -13.21
CA THR A 77 7.91 -9.81 -12.50
C THR A 77 7.22 -8.60 -11.85
N ALA A 78 5.90 -8.43 -12.06
CA ALA A 78 5.07 -7.49 -11.33
C ALA A 78 4.23 -8.24 -10.28
N GLY A 79 4.42 -7.90 -9.00
CA GLY A 79 3.82 -8.59 -7.86
C GLY A 79 4.86 -9.30 -6.98
N ARG A 80 4.36 -10.01 -5.96
CA ARG A 80 5.19 -10.83 -5.07
C ARG A 80 5.86 -11.94 -5.92
N PRO A 81 7.21 -12.11 -5.91
CA PRO A 81 7.89 -13.23 -6.58
C PRO A 81 7.26 -14.57 -6.15
N PRO A 82 7.35 -15.66 -6.93
CA PRO A 82 6.78 -16.93 -6.51
C PRO A 82 7.52 -17.46 -5.27
N TRP A 83 6.93 -17.31 -4.08
CA TRP A 83 7.46 -17.91 -2.86
C TRP A 83 7.00 -19.34 -2.83
N TYR A 84 7.83 -20.19 -3.41
CA TYR A 84 7.83 -21.59 -3.08
C TYR A 84 8.18 -21.73 -1.59
N ASN A 85 7.49 -22.60 -0.86
CA ASN A 85 8.03 -23.05 0.42
C ASN A 85 9.26 -23.94 0.18
N VAL A 86 9.86 -24.45 1.27
CA VAL A 86 11.06 -25.32 1.24
C VAL A 86 10.87 -26.54 0.30
N THR A 87 9.63 -26.94 0.03
CA THR A 87 9.27 -28.09 -0.83
C THR A 87 8.94 -27.74 -2.29
N GLY A 88 9.01 -26.47 -2.70
CA GLY A 88 8.65 -26.10 -4.07
C GLY A 88 7.14 -25.93 -4.30
N THR A 89 6.30 -25.93 -3.25
CA THR A 89 4.84 -25.74 -3.38
C THR A 89 4.45 -24.27 -3.22
N THR A 90 3.38 -23.86 -3.90
CA THR A 90 2.89 -22.48 -3.89
C THR A 90 2.43 -22.08 -2.49
N PHE A 91 2.89 -20.91 -2.03
CA PHE A 91 2.48 -20.25 -0.79
C PHE A 91 0.96 -20.39 -0.51
N LYS A 92 0.59 -20.67 0.76
CA LYS A 92 -0.81 -20.67 1.21
C LYS A 92 -1.43 -19.29 0.90
N GLU A 93 -2.71 -19.28 0.50
CA GLU A 93 -3.43 -18.05 0.13
C GLU A 93 -3.39 -16.99 1.26
N ALA A 94 -3.48 -15.71 0.89
CA ALA A 94 -3.47 -14.61 1.86
C ALA A 94 -4.64 -14.74 2.86
N PHE A 95 -4.42 -14.30 4.10
CA PHE A 95 -5.47 -14.28 5.12
C PHE A 95 -6.40 -13.10 4.86
N VAL A 96 -7.66 -13.37 4.54
CA VAL A 96 -8.62 -12.31 4.19
C VAL A 96 -9.58 -12.05 5.33
N ILE A 97 -9.50 -10.85 5.91
CA ILE A 97 -10.39 -10.36 6.97
C ILE A 97 -11.43 -9.46 6.32
N GLY A 98 -12.71 -9.79 6.47
CA GLY A 98 -13.82 -8.95 6.07
C GLY A 98 -14.34 -8.13 7.24
N LEU A 99 -14.43 -6.81 7.08
CA LEU A 99 -15.01 -5.88 8.04
C LEU A 99 -16.31 -5.30 7.47
N CYS A 100 -17.44 -5.62 8.10
CA CYS A 100 -18.76 -5.10 7.75
C CYS A 100 -19.36 -4.24 8.86
N GLY A 101 -20.41 -3.48 8.56
CA GLY A 101 -21.10 -2.62 9.52
C GLY A 101 -21.61 -1.31 8.90
N GLY A 102 -22.59 -0.68 9.53
CA GLY A 102 -23.25 0.50 8.99
C GLY A 102 -22.33 1.72 8.78
N SER A 103 -22.70 2.64 7.90
CA SER A 103 -21.90 3.86 7.65
C SER A 103 -21.52 4.57 8.95
N ALA A 104 -20.26 5.00 9.06
CA ALA A 104 -19.69 5.62 10.27
C ALA A 104 -19.70 4.76 11.57
N SER A 105 -19.81 3.43 11.47
CA SER A 105 -19.63 2.52 12.63
C SER A 105 -18.19 2.40 13.14
N GLY A 106 -17.19 2.91 12.41
CA GLY A 106 -15.78 2.82 12.80
C GLY A 106 -15.02 1.64 12.21
N LYS A 107 -15.54 0.97 11.16
CA LYS A 107 -14.82 -0.07 10.40
C LYS A 107 -13.41 0.34 10.00
N THR A 108 -13.26 1.51 9.39
CA THR A 108 -11.96 2.00 8.91
C THR A 108 -11.00 2.26 10.06
N THR A 109 -11.52 2.72 11.21
CA THR A 109 -10.74 2.87 12.44
C THR A 109 -10.29 1.52 12.99
N VAL A 110 -11.19 0.53 13.05
CA VAL A 110 -10.86 -0.85 13.44
C VAL A 110 -9.82 -1.45 12.50
N ALA A 111 -9.98 -1.25 11.19
CA ALA A 111 -9.03 -1.71 10.18
C ALA A 111 -7.62 -1.15 10.41
N ASN A 112 -7.51 0.17 10.60
CA ASN A 112 -6.23 0.83 10.83
C ASN A 112 -5.57 0.36 12.14
N LYS A 113 -6.35 0.23 13.22
CA LYS A 113 -5.83 -0.30 14.49
C LYS A 113 -5.35 -1.74 14.39
N ILE A 114 -6.05 -2.59 13.63
CA ILE A 114 -5.58 -3.96 13.37
C ILE A 114 -4.27 -3.93 12.57
N ILE A 115 -4.14 -3.06 11.57
CA ILE A 115 -2.90 -2.93 10.78
C ILE A 115 -1.73 -2.49 11.68
N GLU A 116 -1.95 -1.48 12.52
CA GLU A 116 -0.94 -0.96 13.46
C GLU A 116 -0.52 -2.04 14.48
N ALA A 117 -1.47 -2.79 15.02
CA ALA A 117 -1.20 -3.80 16.04
C ALA A 117 -0.59 -5.10 15.49
N LEU A 118 -0.87 -5.46 14.23
CA LEU A 118 -0.31 -6.67 13.62
C LEU A 118 1.21 -6.57 13.40
N ASP A 119 1.73 -5.36 13.15
CA ASP A 119 3.16 -5.10 12.84
C ASP A 119 3.78 -6.11 11.83
N VAL A 120 2.97 -6.63 10.91
CA VAL A 120 3.43 -7.58 9.89
C VAL A 120 3.67 -6.86 8.57
N PRO A 121 4.75 -7.19 7.84
CA PRO A 121 4.96 -6.63 6.53
C PRO A 121 3.89 -7.16 5.55
N TRP A 122 3.49 -6.31 4.60
CA TRP A 122 2.55 -6.65 3.53
C TRP A 122 1.11 -6.91 3.99
N VAL A 123 0.53 -5.96 4.74
CA VAL A 123 -0.92 -5.85 4.95
C VAL A 123 -1.52 -4.88 3.92
N VAL A 124 -2.64 -5.27 3.32
CA VAL A 124 -3.36 -4.42 2.36
C VAL A 124 -4.77 -4.14 2.87
N LEU A 125 -5.10 -2.86 2.98
CA LEU A 125 -6.48 -2.38 3.18
C LEU A 125 -7.15 -2.18 1.82
N LEU A 126 -8.23 -2.92 1.58
CA LEU A 126 -9.10 -2.81 0.42
C LEU A 126 -10.46 -2.27 0.85
N SER A 127 -10.78 -1.04 0.45
CA SER A 127 -12.07 -0.42 0.74
C SER A 127 -13.07 -0.67 -0.39
N MET A 128 -14.24 -1.20 -0.04
CA MET A 128 -15.36 -1.41 -0.95
C MET A 128 -15.85 -0.11 -1.60
N ASP A 129 -15.68 1.03 -0.92
CA ASP A 129 -16.09 2.34 -1.42
C ASP A 129 -15.35 2.74 -2.71
N SER A 130 -14.22 2.11 -3.02
CA SER A 130 -13.51 2.34 -4.29
C SER A 130 -14.22 1.71 -5.50
N PHE A 131 -15.21 0.84 -5.29
CA PHE A 131 -15.85 0.00 -6.30
C PHE A 131 -17.26 0.42 -6.69
N TYR A 132 -17.69 1.66 -6.39
CA TYR A 132 -18.93 2.21 -6.95
C TYR A 132 -18.93 2.16 -8.48
N LYS A 133 -20.07 1.85 -9.09
CA LYS A 133 -20.23 1.87 -10.55
C LYS A 133 -20.10 3.28 -11.11
N ILE A 134 -19.75 3.37 -12.39
CA ILE A 134 -19.80 4.63 -13.12
C ILE A 134 -21.27 4.98 -13.35
N LEU A 135 -21.69 6.13 -12.84
CA LEU A 135 -23.06 6.61 -12.97
C LEU A 135 -23.37 7.03 -14.41
N SER A 136 -24.59 6.74 -14.88
CA SER A 136 -25.15 7.34 -16.09
C SER A 136 -25.40 8.84 -15.88
N LYS A 137 -25.62 9.61 -16.97
CA LYS A 137 -25.91 11.06 -16.86
C LYS A 137 -27.12 11.34 -15.95
N GLU A 138 -28.19 10.58 -16.13
CA GLU A 138 -29.40 10.67 -15.29
C GLU A 138 -29.10 10.37 -13.81
N ALA A 139 -28.31 9.33 -13.54
CA ALA A 139 -27.93 8.97 -12.18
C ALA A 139 -26.97 10.01 -11.55
N GLN A 140 -26.14 10.68 -12.34
CA GLN A 140 -25.31 11.80 -11.88
C GLN A 140 -26.17 13.00 -11.48
N GLU A 141 -27.21 13.33 -12.25
CA GLU A 141 -28.15 14.40 -11.91
C GLU A 141 -28.93 14.09 -10.63
N LEU A 142 -29.33 12.83 -10.43
CA LEU A 142 -29.93 12.38 -9.17
C LEU A 142 -28.93 12.44 -8.02
N ALA A 143 -27.68 12.02 -8.23
CA ALA A 143 -26.63 12.08 -7.22
C ALA A 143 -26.31 13.53 -6.80
N ALA A 144 -26.23 14.46 -7.75
CA ALA A 144 -26.04 15.89 -7.50
C ALA A 144 -27.17 16.49 -6.64
N ARG A 145 -28.39 15.96 -6.77
CA ARG A 145 -29.56 16.33 -5.95
C ARG A 145 -29.67 15.55 -4.64
N ASN A 146 -28.70 14.70 -4.30
CA ASN A 146 -28.76 13.76 -3.17
C ASN A 146 -29.95 12.78 -3.22
N GLU A 147 -30.40 12.43 -4.42
CA GLU A 147 -31.54 11.55 -4.69
C GLU A 147 -31.15 10.17 -5.22
N TYR A 148 -29.84 9.87 -5.29
CA TYR A 148 -29.32 8.57 -5.67
C TYR A 148 -28.95 7.72 -4.44
N ASN A 149 -29.34 6.44 -4.45
CA ASN A 149 -29.06 5.51 -3.36
C ASN A 149 -27.70 4.81 -3.56
N PHE A 150 -26.67 5.33 -2.89
CA PHE A 150 -25.34 4.72 -2.86
C PHE A 150 -25.24 3.53 -1.92
N ASP A 151 -26.18 3.36 -1.00
CA ASP A 151 -26.18 2.27 -0.02
C ASP A 151 -26.92 1.02 -0.53
N HIS A 152 -27.40 1.03 -1.79
CA HIS A 152 -28.02 -0.13 -2.44
C HIS A 152 -26.95 -1.06 -3.07
N PRO A 153 -27.11 -2.40 -3.03
CA PRO A 153 -26.17 -3.33 -3.66
C PRO A 153 -25.86 -3.02 -5.13
N ASP A 154 -26.85 -2.58 -5.91
CA ASP A 154 -26.67 -2.28 -7.34
C ASP A 154 -25.71 -1.12 -7.61
N ALA A 155 -25.45 -0.25 -6.64
CA ALA A 155 -24.49 0.84 -6.76
C ALA A 155 -23.04 0.34 -6.86
N PHE A 156 -22.77 -0.91 -6.44
CA PHE A 156 -21.43 -1.48 -6.38
C PHE A 156 -21.15 -2.45 -7.53
N ASP A 157 -19.90 -2.43 -7.98
CA ASP A 157 -19.35 -3.33 -8.99
C ASP A 157 -18.79 -4.59 -8.31
N PHE A 158 -19.70 -5.49 -7.92
CA PHE A 158 -19.34 -6.73 -7.22
C PHE A 158 -18.47 -7.66 -8.07
N GLU A 159 -18.65 -7.71 -9.39
CA GLU A 159 -17.85 -8.55 -10.28
C GLU A 159 -16.37 -8.11 -10.27
N LEU A 160 -16.12 -6.80 -10.39
CA LEU A 160 -14.77 -6.26 -10.27
C LEU A 160 -14.19 -6.52 -8.88
N LEU A 161 -14.99 -6.32 -7.83
CA LEU A 161 -14.55 -6.51 -6.45
C LEU A 161 -14.14 -7.97 -6.17
N VAL A 162 -14.99 -8.94 -6.54
CA VAL A 162 -14.70 -10.38 -6.44
C VAL A 162 -13.42 -10.72 -7.21
N THR A 163 -13.26 -10.18 -8.42
CA THR A 163 -12.07 -10.42 -9.25
C THR A 163 -10.80 -9.88 -8.61
N VAL A 164 -10.86 -8.67 -8.06
CA VAL A 164 -9.73 -8.03 -7.36
C VAL A 164 -9.38 -8.80 -6.10
N LEU A 165 -10.36 -9.11 -5.25
CA LEU A 165 -10.14 -9.82 -3.99
C LEU A 165 -9.58 -11.23 -4.24
N ARG A 166 -10.08 -11.95 -5.25
CA ARG A 166 -9.56 -13.27 -5.66
C ARG A 166 -8.11 -13.19 -6.15
N LYS A 167 -7.73 -12.14 -6.86
CA LYS A 167 -6.34 -11.93 -7.31
C LYS A 167 -5.42 -11.57 -6.15
N LEU A 168 -5.87 -10.71 -5.24
CA LEU A 168 -5.13 -10.34 -4.03
C LEU A 168 -4.94 -11.55 -3.10
N LYS A 169 -5.96 -12.38 -2.90
CA LYS A 169 -5.88 -13.63 -2.13
C LYS A 169 -4.82 -14.59 -2.67
N LYS A 170 -4.62 -14.60 -4.00
CA LYS A 170 -3.56 -15.35 -4.70
C LYS A 170 -2.20 -14.63 -4.72
N GLY A 171 -2.04 -13.51 -4.02
CA GLY A 171 -0.79 -12.75 -3.96
C GLY A 171 -0.39 -12.03 -5.26
N LYS A 172 -1.31 -11.91 -6.23
CA LYS A 172 -1.04 -11.22 -7.50
C LYS A 172 -1.18 -9.71 -7.34
N SER A 173 -0.34 -8.94 -8.03
CA SER A 173 -0.53 -7.49 -8.11
C SER A 173 -1.77 -7.15 -8.90
N ILE A 174 -2.47 -6.10 -8.48
CA ILE A 174 -3.70 -5.63 -9.12
C ILE A 174 -3.75 -4.11 -9.09
N LYS A 175 -4.51 -3.54 -10.04
CA LYS A 175 -4.85 -2.12 -10.05
C LYS A 175 -6.24 -1.97 -9.44
N VAL A 176 -6.35 -1.13 -8.41
CA VAL A 176 -7.59 -0.78 -7.73
C VAL A 176 -8.02 0.61 -8.21
N PRO A 177 -9.30 0.80 -8.61
CA PRO A 177 -9.80 2.11 -8.99
C PRO A 177 -9.77 3.07 -7.79
N VAL A 178 -9.65 4.37 -8.05
CA VAL A 178 -9.80 5.41 -7.02
C VAL A 178 -11.13 6.11 -7.22
N TYR A 179 -11.99 6.11 -6.20
CA TYR A 179 -13.29 6.78 -6.25
C TYR A 179 -13.23 8.18 -5.65
N ASP A 180 -13.88 9.13 -6.31
CA ASP A 180 -13.99 10.50 -5.83
C ASP A 180 -15.42 10.78 -5.33
N PHE A 181 -15.54 11.01 -4.03
CA PHE A 181 -16.83 11.25 -3.36
C PHE A 181 -17.41 12.63 -3.64
N THR A 182 -16.62 13.58 -4.14
CA THR A 182 -17.08 14.94 -4.46
C THR A 182 -17.75 14.99 -5.82
N THR A 183 -17.13 14.34 -6.82
CA THR A 183 -17.64 14.29 -8.20
C THR A 183 -18.50 13.05 -8.48
N HIS A 184 -18.65 12.16 -7.50
CA HIS A 184 -19.38 10.90 -7.63
C HIS A 184 -18.90 10.03 -8.80
N SER A 185 -17.59 10.04 -9.06
CA SER A 185 -17.00 9.40 -10.25
C SER A 185 -15.71 8.63 -9.92
N ARG A 186 -15.37 7.65 -10.78
CA ARG A 186 -14.06 6.98 -10.71
C ARG A 186 -13.01 7.87 -11.36
N ARG A 187 -11.89 8.07 -10.68
CA ARG A 187 -10.73 8.77 -11.26
C ARG A 187 -10.11 7.93 -12.38
N LYS A 188 -9.43 8.61 -13.32
CA LYS A 188 -8.67 7.94 -14.39
C LYS A 188 -7.46 7.19 -13.87
N GLU A 189 -6.96 7.60 -12.71
CA GLU A 189 -5.81 7.00 -12.03
C GLU A 189 -6.22 5.74 -11.25
N TRP A 190 -5.33 4.75 -11.26
CA TRP A 190 -5.52 3.50 -10.56
C TRP A 190 -4.38 3.30 -9.56
N LYS A 191 -4.72 2.90 -8.33
CA LYS A 191 -3.74 2.55 -7.31
C LYS A 191 -3.23 1.13 -7.55
N THR A 192 -1.93 0.96 -7.75
CA THR A 192 -1.34 -0.37 -7.87
C THR A 192 -1.12 -0.95 -6.47
N VAL A 193 -1.70 -2.12 -6.22
CA VAL A 193 -1.61 -2.85 -4.96
C VAL A 193 -0.86 -4.15 -5.23
N TYR A 194 0.21 -4.36 -4.47
CA TYR A 194 1.03 -5.56 -4.54
C TYR A 194 0.44 -6.64 -3.61
N GLY A 195 0.74 -7.91 -3.91
CA GLY A 195 0.22 -9.04 -3.14
C GLY A 195 0.56 -8.93 -1.65
N ALA A 196 -0.40 -9.33 -0.80
CA ALA A 196 -0.35 -9.19 0.64
C ALA A 196 -0.34 -10.54 1.36
N ASN A 197 0.17 -10.59 2.58
CA ASN A 197 0.00 -11.75 3.47
C ASN A 197 -1.37 -11.69 4.16
N VAL A 198 -1.80 -10.48 4.52
CA VAL A 198 -3.11 -10.19 5.10
C VAL A 198 -3.82 -9.17 4.23
N VAL A 199 -5.06 -9.47 3.86
CA VAL A 199 -5.94 -8.54 3.15
C VAL A 199 -7.08 -8.18 4.08
N ILE A 200 -7.19 -6.91 4.45
CA ILE A 200 -8.33 -6.38 5.19
C ILE A 200 -9.27 -5.77 4.17
N PHE A 201 -10.42 -6.40 3.98
CA PHE A 201 -11.49 -5.93 3.12
C PHE A 201 -12.57 -5.27 3.96
N GLU A 202 -12.78 -3.97 3.83
CA GLU A 202 -13.83 -3.25 4.55
C GLU A 202 -14.94 -2.74 3.62
N GLY A 203 -16.19 -2.75 4.10
CA GLY A 203 -17.31 -2.18 3.35
C GLY A 203 -18.64 -2.27 4.08
N ILE A 204 -19.54 -1.34 3.77
CA ILE A 204 -20.90 -1.35 4.34
C ILE A 204 -21.70 -2.59 3.91
N LEU A 205 -21.44 -3.13 2.71
CA LEU A 205 -22.08 -4.31 2.14
C LEU A 205 -21.08 -5.44 1.88
N ALA A 206 -19.99 -5.50 2.65
CA ALA A 206 -18.94 -6.50 2.49
C ALA A 206 -19.48 -7.94 2.58
N PHE A 207 -20.56 -8.16 3.34
CA PHE A 207 -21.18 -9.47 3.58
C PHE A 207 -22.44 -9.71 2.75
N ALA A 208 -22.84 -8.77 1.88
CA ALA A 208 -24.07 -8.90 1.10
C ALA A 208 -23.96 -9.94 -0.03
N ASN A 209 -22.77 -10.13 -0.59
CA ASN A 209 -22.55 -11.02 -1.73
C ASN A 209 -21.98 -12.38 -1.29
N LYS A 210 -22.65 -13.48 -1.69
CA LYS A 210 -22.25 -14.86 -1.34
C LYS A 210 -20.88 -15.26 -1.89
N GLU A 211 -20.47 -14.74 -3.05
CA GLU A 211 -19.14 -15.02 -3.59
C GLU A 211 -18.04 -14.34 -2.80
N LEU A 212 -18.29 -13.11 -2.31
CA LEU A 212 -17.36 -12.43 -1.41
C LEU A 212 -17.21 -13.18 -0.09
N LEU A 213 -18.32 -13.60 0.51
CA LEU A 213 -18.30 -14.35 1.77
C LEU A 213 -17.42 -15.62 1.70
N LYS A 214 -17.42 -16.32 0.56
CA LYS A 214 -16.58 -17.51 0.33
C LYS A 214 -15.07 -17.18 0.26
N LEU A 215 -14.71 -15.94 -0.06
CA LEU A 215 -13.31 -15.51 -0.13
C LEU A 215 -12.78 -15.07 1.23
N LEU A 216 -13.65 -14.69 2.18
CA LEU A 216 -13.29 -14.20 3.51
C LEU A 216 -12.97 -15.37 4.46
N ASP A 217 -11.78 -15.33 5.03
CA ASP A 217 -11.34 -16.32 6.03
C ASP A 217 -11.88 -15.97 7.43
N MET A 218 -12.08 -14.68 7.72
CA MET A 218 -12.64 -14.17 8.98
C MET A 218 -13.61 -13.03 8.68
N LYS A 219 -14.79 -13.05 9.30
CA LYS A 219 -15.87 -12.07 9.11
C LYS A 219 -16.13 -11.35 10.43
N VAL A 220 -15.81 -10.07 10.47
CA VAL A 220 -16.01 -9.20 11.64
C VAL A 220 -17.08 -8.16 11.31
N PHE A 221 -18.12 -8.09 12.14
CA PHE A 221 -19.13 -7.05 12.05
C PHE A 221 -18.88 -6.00 13.13
N VAL A 222 -18.74 -4.74 12.73
CA VAL A 222 -18.55 -3.62 13.64
C VAL A 222 -19.90 -2.99 13.95
N ASP A 223 -20.35 -3.20 15.18
CA ASP A 223 -21.65 -2.74 15.67
C ASP A 223 -21.53 -1.47 16.51
N THR A 224 -22.44 -0.54 16.26
CA THR A 224 -22.49 0.78 16.89
C THR A 224 -23.90 1.34 16.75
N ASP A 225 -24.39 2.00 17.79
CA ASP A 225 -25.73 2.58 17.81
C ASP A 225 -25.95 3.58 16.66
N SER A 226 -27.18 3.65 16.16
CA SER A 226 -27.53 4.43 14.96
C SER A 226 -27.35 5.94 15.15
N ASP A 227 -27.56 6.43 16.36
CA ASP A 227 -27.38 7.83 16.75
C ASP A 227 -25.90 8.24 16.76
N ILE A 228 -25.02 7.43 17.35
CA ILE A 228 -23.57 7.62 17.34
C ILE A 228 -23.07 7.60 15.89
N ARG A 229 -23.55 6.66 15.07
CA ARG A 229 -23.23 6.59 13.64
C ARG A 229 -23.69 7.85 12.90
N LEU A 230 -24.90 8.32 13.15
CA LEU A 230 -25.44 9.52 12.53
C LEU A 230 -24.61 10.77 12.87
N VAL A 231 -24.27 10.96 14.16
CA VAL A 231 -23.44 12.09 14.61
C VAL A 231 -22.07 12.06 13.94
N ARG A 232 -21.41 10.88 13.90
CA ARG A 232 -20.12 10.71 13.23
C ARG A 232 -20.22 10.97 11.73
N ARG A 233 -21.29 10.50 11.08
CA ARG A 233 -21.54 10.72 9.65
C ARG A 233 -21.75 12.20 9.33
N LEU A 234 -22.55 12.91 10.13
CA LEU A 234 -22.78 14.35 9.98
C LEU A 234 -21.46 15.10 10.02
N LYS A 235 -20.65 14.90 11.08
CA LYS A 235 -19.35 15.55 11.22
C LYS A 235 -18.45 15.30 10.01
N ARG A 236 -18.30 14.03 9.60
CA ARG A 236 -17.47 13.64 8.46
C ARG A 236 -17.95 14.26 7.14
N ASP A 237 -19.24 14.14 6.83
CA ASP A 237 -19.78 14.58 5.54
C ASP A 237 -19.79 16.12 5.42
N ILE A 238 -19.90 16.85 6.53
CA ILE A 238 -19.78 18.32 6.55
C ILE A 238 -18.31 18.74 6.42
N MET A 239 -17.43 18.22 7.27
CA MET A 239 -16.03 18.67 7.37
C MET A 239 -15.16 18.20 6.21
N GLU A 240 -15.29 16.93 5.78
CA GLU A 240 -14.40 16.33 4.79
C GLU A 240 -14.98 16.36 3.37
N ARG A 241 -16.31 16.37 3.22
CA ARG A 241 -17.00 16.27 1.91
C ARG A 241 -17.75 17.55 1.52
N GLY A 242 -17.78 18.58 2.37
CA GLY A 242 -18.40 19.86 2.07
C GLY A 242 -19.91 19.81 1.85
N ARG A 243 -20.62 18.88 2.51
CA ARG A 243 -22.07 18.71 2.36
C ARG A 243 -22.86 19.54 3.38
N ASP A 244 -24.05 19.98 2.97
CA ASP A 244 -24.98 20.68 3.86
C ASP A 244 -25.69 19.72 4.84
N ILE A 245 -25.95 20.21 6.06
CA ILE A 245 -26.58 19.45 7.15
C ILE A 245 -27.94 18.92 6.73
N THR A 246 -28.78 19.77 6.10
CA THR A 246 -30.14 19.37 5.73
C THR A 246 -30.13 18.28 4.67
N GLY A 247 -29.19 18.37 3.71
CA GLY A 247 -28.97 17.35 2.68
C GLY A 247 -28.55 16.01 3.27
N VAL A 248 -27.62 16.00 4.24
CA VAL A 248 -27.16 14.77 4.89
C VAL A 248 -28.28 14.11 5.69
N ILE A 249 -29.09 14.87 6.44
CA ILE A 249 -30.22 14.33 7.19
C ILE A 249 -31.29 13.76 6.25
N LYS A 250 -31.62 14.48 5.16
CA LYS A 250 -32.56 14.00 4.14
C LYS A 250 -32.07 12.69 3.52
N GLN A 251 -30.80 12.62 3.13
CA GLN A 251 -30.20 11.42 2.55
C GLN A 251 -30.20 10.26 3.56
N TYR A 252 -29.90 10.54 4.83
CA TYR A 252 -29.86 9.53 5.88
C TYR A 252 -31.22 8.86 6.07
N ASN A 253 -32.28 9.67 6.24
CA ASN A 253 -33.62 9.17 6.46
C ASN A 253 -34.20 8.47 5.22
N LYS A 254 -33.91 8.99 4.03
CA LYS A 254 -34.48 8.45 2.78
C LYS A 254 -33.79 7.17 2.30
N PHE A 255 -32.48 7.06 2.46
CA PHE A 255 -31.71 5.98 1.84
C PHE A 255 -30.86 5.19 2.83
N VAL A 256 -30.07 5.85 3.67
CA VAL A 256 -29.04 5.20 4.49
C VAL A 256 -29.66 4.29 5.55
N LYS A 257 -30.63 4.81 6.31
CA LYS A 257 -31.27 4.07 7.38
C LYS A 257 -32.06 2.86 6.82
N PRO A 258 -32.95 3.04 5.81
CA PRO A 258 -33.62 1.91 5.18
C PRO A 258 -32.65 0.87 4.59
N ALA A 259 -31.58 1.31 3.91
CA ALA A 259 -30.61 0.39 3.34
C ALA A 259 -29.82 -0.37 4.42
N PHE A 260 -29.55 0.26 5.56
CA PHE A 260 -28.91 -0.41 6.69
C PHE A 260 -29.80 -1.54 7.23
N GLU A 261 -31.05 -1.23 7.55
CA GLU A 261 -32.03 -2.19 8.10
C GLU A 261 -32.32 -3.33 7.12
N GLN A 262 -32.40 -3.03 5.82
CA GLN A 262 -32.74 -4.01 4.79
C GLN A 262 -31.57 -4.90 4.35
N TYR A 263 -30.37 -4.33 4.17
CA TYR A 263 -29.26 -5.02 3.50
C TYR A 263 -28.03 -5.24 4.39
N ILE A 264 -27.81 -4.42 5.42
CA ILE A 264 -26.56 -4.45 6.20
C ILE A 264 -26.77 -5.17 7.53
N GLU A 265 -27.77 -4.76 8.31
CA GLU A 265 -28.06 -5.32 9.63
C GLU A 265 -28.31 -6.84 9.61
N PRO A 266 -29.05 -7.42 8.64
CA PRO A 266 -29.23 -8.88 8.59
C PRO A 266 -27.92 -9.65 8.42
N THR A 267 -26.86 -9.00 7.89
CA THR A 267 -25.55 -9.65 7.69
C THR A 267 -24.76 -9.89 8.97
N VAL A 268 -25.23 -9.39 10.12
CA VAL A 268 -24.67 -9.76 11.43
C VAL A 268 -24.71 -11.27 11.63
N GLN A 269 -25.75 -11.95 11.12
CA GLN A 269 -25.92 -13.41 11.28
C GLN A 269 -24.83 -14.25 10.62
N VAL A 270 -24.11 -13.70 9.63
CA VAL A 270 -23.01 -14.40 8.94
C VAL A 270 -21.63 -14.01 9.47
N ALA A 271 -21.57 -13.12 10.45
CA ALA A 271 -20.32 -12.69 11.06
C ALA A 271 -19.78 -13.74 12.04
N ASP A 272 -18.48 -13.95 12.04
CA ASP A 272 -17.79 -14.81 12.99
C ASP A 272 -17.61 -14.09 14.34
N ILE A 273 -17.41 -12.76 14.31
CA ILE A 273 -17.24 -11.91 15.50
C ILE A 273 -18.01 -10.59 15.33
N VAL A 274 -18.68 -10.16 16.40
CA VAL A 274 -19.29 -8.82 16.49
C VAL A 274 -18.46 -7.95 17.45
N VAL A 275 -18.02 -6.79 16.97
CA VAL A 275 -17.21 -5.83 17.74
C VAL A 275 -18.07 -4.63 18.10
N PRO A 276 -18.52 -4.51 19.36
CA PRO A 276 -19.22 -3.32 19.82
C PRO A 276 -18.24 -2.17 20.03
N ARG A 277 -18.72 -0.93 19.92
CA ARG A 277 -17.95 0.32 20.12
C ARG A 277 -16.79 0.53 19.14
N GLY A 278 -16.74 -0.24 18.05
CA GLY A 278 -15.76 -0.10 16.98
C GLY A 278 -14.31 -0.01 17.48
N GLY A 279 -13.62 1.06 17.09
CA GLY A 279 -12.19 1.23 17.36
C GLY A 279 -11.81 1.45 18.83
N GLU A 280 -12.76 1.68 19.72
CA GLU A 280 -12.49 1.91 21.15
C GLU A 280 -12.39 0.60 21.96
N ASN A 281 -12.78 -0.53 21.36
CA ASN A 281 -12.77 -1.82 22.03
C ASN A 281 -11.44 -2.55 21.85
N PHE A 282 -10.45 -2.16 22.66
CA PHE A 282 -9.09 -2.72 22.61
C PHE A 282 -9.05 -4.23 22.87
N VAL A 283 -9.92 -4.76 23.72
CA VAL A 283 -9.98 -6.21 24.00
C VAL A 283 -10.40 -6.99 22.76
N ALA A 284 -11.42 -6.52 22.04
CA ALA A 284 -11.84 -7.16 20.80
C ALA A 284 -10.77 -7.06 19.71
N LEU A 285 -10.07 -5.93 19.63
CA LEU A 285 -8.96 -5.73 18.69
C LEU A 285 -7.81 -6.71 18.97
N ASP A 286 -7.40 -6.85 20.23
CA ASP A 286 -6.33 -7.76 20.64
C ASP A 286 -6.68 -9.23 20.31
N LEU A 287 -7.92 -9.65 20.56
CA LEU A 287 -8.38 -11.00 20.18
C LEU A 287 -8.30 -11.24 18.67
N ILE A 288 -8.69 -10.25 17.85
CA ILE A 288 -8.60 -10.36 16.38
C ILE A 288 -7.12 -10.45 15.96
N VAL A 289 -6.26 -9.59 16.51
CA VAL A 289 -4.84 -9.54 16.20
C VAL A 289 -4.14 -10.85 16.57
N GLN A 290 -4.36 -11.36 17.79
CA GLN A 290 -3.83 -12.65 18.24
C GLN A 290 -4.30 -13.80 17.36
N HIS A 291 -5.58 -13.81 16.98
CA HIS A 291 -6.10 -14.83 16.07
C HIS A 291 -5.40 -14.77 14.71
N VAL A 292 -5.22 -13.58 14.14
CA VAL A 292 -4.53 -13.39 12.86
C VAL A 292 -3.06 -13.83 12.97
N HIS A 293 -2.34 -13.48 14.05
CA HIS A 293 -0.98 -13.98 14.28
C HIS A 293 -0.92 -15.51 14.30
N SER A 294 -1.80 -16.16 15.06
CA SER A 294 -1.87 -17.63 15.10
C SER A 294 -2.17 -18.24 13.71
N GLN A 295 -3.00 -17.58 12.91
CA GLN A 295 -3.28 -18.03 11.53
C GLN A 295 -2.09 -17.83 10.61
N LEU A 296 -1.32 -16.73 10.76
CA LEU A 296 -0.10 -16.50 9.99
C LEU A 296 0.98 -17.53 10.34
N GLU A 297 1.15 -17.87 11.63
CA GLU A 297 2.06 -18.92 12.10
C GLU A 297 1.67 -20.31 11.54
N LYS A 298 0.40 -20.71 11.67
CA LYS A 298 -0.13 -21.97 11.10
C LYS A 298 0.01 -22.05 9.58
N ARG A 299 0.01 -20.90 8.91
CA ARG A 299 0.18 -20.83 7.45
C ARG A 299 1.64 -20.98 7.02
N GLU A 300 2.56 -21.32 7.93
CA GLU A 300 4.01 -21.37 7.66
C GLU A 300 4.47 -20.10 6.96
N ILE A 301 3.85 -18.97 7.30
CA ILE A 301 4.45 -17.66 7.06
C ILE A 301 5.49 -17.53 8.16
N THR A 302 6.49 -18.41 8.08
CA THR A 302 7.76 -18.31 8.75
C THR A 302 8.31 -17.01 8.20
N VAL A 303 8.00 -15.94 8.94
CA VAL A 303 8.56 -14.60 8.79
C VAL A 303 10.02 -14.84 8.47
N ARG A 304 10.52 -14.25 7.38
CA ARG A 304 11.84 -14.60 6.78
C ARG A 304 12.99 -14.72 7.79
N SER A 305 12.86 -14.10 8.96
CA SER A 305 13.72 -14.29 10.13
C SER A 305 13.89 -15.76 10.53
N ALA A 306 12.82 -16.53 10.69
CA ALA A 306 12.92 -17.93 11.12
C ALA A 306 13.41 -18.87 10.01
N LEU A 307 13.16 -18.57 8.72
CA LEU A 307 13.82 -19.26 7.59
C LEU A 307 15.32 -18.96 7.53
N ALA A 308 15.73 -17.74 7.87
CA ALA A 308 17.15 -17.39 7.97
C ALA A 308 17.84 -18.12 9.14
N SER A 309 17.13 -18.37 10.23
CA SER A 309 17.63 -19.14 11.38
C SER A 309 17.57 -20.66 11.19
N ALA A 310 16.60 -21.21 10.44
CA ALA A 310 16.45 -22.65 10.23
C ALA A 310 17.60 -23.31 9.46
N HIS A 311 18.37 -22.52 8.70
CA HIS A 311 19.59 -22.99 8.04
C HIS A 311 20.86 -22.85 8.89
N GLN A 312 20.77 -22.42 10.16
CA GLN A 312 21.90 -22.47 11.08
C GLN A 312 22.26 -23.94 11.37
N GLY A 313 23.20 -24.49 10.62
CA GLY A 313 23.80 -25.82 10.86
C GLY A 313 23.54 -26.88 9.78
N GLN A 314 22.79 -26.59 8.72
CA GLN A 314 22.68 -27.50 7.56
C GLN A 314 23.74 -27.14 6.50
N PRO A 315 24.33 -28.15 5.82
CA PRO A 315 25.24 -27.88 4.71
C PRO A 315 24.49 -27.18 3.57
N LEU A 316 25.15 -26.21 2.94
CA LEU A 316 24.61 -25.49 1.79
C LEU A 316 24.41 -26.48 0.63
N PRO A 317 23.31 -26.39 -0.15
CA PRO A 317 23.10 -27.24 -1.32
C PRO A 317 24.26 -27.11 -2.32
N GLU A 318 24.64 -28.20 -3.00
CA GLU A 318 25.73 -28.21 -3.99
C GLU A 318 25.48 -27.25 -5.16
N THR A 319 24.23 -26.91 -5.43
CA THR A 319 23.82 -25.96 -6.48
C THR A 319 23.92 -24.49 -6.05
N LEU A 320 24.28 -24.21 -4.79
CA LEU A 320 24.36 -22.85 -4.24
C LEU A 320 25.82 -22.42 -4.17
N SER A 321 26.20 -21.45 -4.99
CA SER A 321 27.48 -20.74 -4.85
C SER A 321 27.28 -19.46 -4.02
N VAL A 322 28.11 -19.29 -3.00
CA VAL A 322 28.10 -18.10 -2.15
C VAL A 322 29.28 -17.23 -2.54
N LEU A 323 28.99 -15.95 -2.87
CA LEU A 323 30.04 -14.98 -3.13
C LEU A 323 30.93 -14.83 -1.89
N GLU A 324 32.24 -14.90 -2.09
CA GLU A 324 33.21 -14.75 -1.01
C GLU A 324 33.03 -13.42 -0.28
N SER A 325 33.05 -13.46 1.05
CA SER A 325 32.89 -12.27 1.90
C SER A 325 34.19 -11.47 2.02
N THR A 326 34.64 -10.90 0.91
CA THR A 326 35.84 -10.05 0.87
C THR A 326 35.65 -8.80 1.74
N PRO A 327 36.75 -8.14 2.20
CA PRO A 327 36.65 -6.89 2.95
C PRO A 327 35.79 -5.82 2.25
N GLN A 328 35.83 -5.77 0.92
CA GLN A 328 34.97 -4.90 0.12
C GLN A 328 33.49 -5.26 0.27
N VAL A 329 33.12 -6.53 0.09
CA VAL A 329 31.72 -7.00 0.23
C VAL A 329 31.20 -6.74 1.65
N ARG A 330 32.04 -6.97 2.67
CA ARG A 330 31.71 -6.69 4.07
C ARG A 330 31.47 -5.20 4.30
N GLY A 331 32.36 -4.33 3.83
CA GLY A 331 32.20 -2.87 3.96
C GLY A 331 30.91 -2.37 3.30
N MET A 332 30.59 -2.89 2.13
CA MET A 332 29.35 -2.55 1.42
C MET A 332 28.11 -3.03 2.17
N HIS A 333 28.13 -4.24 2.75
CA HIS A 333 27.05 -4.72 3.61
C HIS A 333 26.86 -3.86 4.85
N THR A 334 27.94 -3.40 5.48
CA THR A 334 27.86 -2.50 6.65
C THR A 334 27.14 -1.21 6.30
N ILE A 335 27.47 -0.58 5.17
CA ILE A 335 26.82 0.65 4.72
C ILE A 335 25.34 0.39 4.39
N ILE A 336 25.04 -0.65 3.61
CA ILE A 336 23.65 -0.98 3.22
C ILE A 336 22.76 -1.31 4.43
N ARG A 337 23.34 -1.84 5.52
CA ARG A 337 22.63 -2.22 6.75
C ARG A 337 22.61 -1.12 7.80
N ASN A 338 23.31 0.00 7.61
CA ASN A 338 23.27 1.11 8.52
C ASN A 338 21.95 1.89 8.34
N LYS A 339 21.22 2.08 9.44
CA LYS A 339 19.94 2.80 9.45
C LYS A 339 20.08 4.26 9.03
N ASP A 340 21.25 4.86 9.25
CA ASP A 340 21.53 6.27 9.03
C ASP A 340 22.06 6.54 7.59
N THR A 341 22.16 5.50 6.75
CA THR A 341 22.62 5.64 5.36
C THR A 341 21.58 6.34 4.50
N ASN A 342 22.02 7.38 3.79
CA ASN A 342 21.15 8.15 2.90
C ASN A 342 20.73 7.31 1.67
N ARG A 343 19.65 7.75 1.01
CA ARG A 343 19.06 7.02 -0.12
C ARG A 343 20.03 6.82 -1.29
N ASP A 344 20.85 7.83 -1.59
CA ASP A 344 21.73 7.80 -2.75
C ASP A 344 22.91 6.84 -2.54
N GLU A 345 23.50 6.85 -1.35
CA GLU A 345 24.52 5.88 -0.92
C GLU A 345 23.95 4.47 -0.90
N PHE A 346 22.75 4.27 -0.35
CA PHE A 346 22.09 2.96 -0.36
C PHE A 346 21.96 2.41 -1.78
N ILE A 347 21.50 3.24 -2.72
CA ILE A 347 21.37 2.86 -4.13
C ILE A 347 22.74 2.56 -4.74
N PHE A 348 23.74 3.41 -4.49
CA PHE A 348 25.07 3.27 -5.05
C PHE A 348 25.75 1.97 -4.60
N TYR A 349 25.80 1.71 -3.29
CA TYR A 349 26.45 0.51 -2.75
C TYR A 349 25.66 -0.75 -3.06
N SER A 350 24.33 -0.71 -3.09
CA SER A 350 23.51 -1.83 -3.53
C SER A 350 23.78 -2.21 -4.99
N LYS A 351 23.87 -1.22 -5.90
CA LYS A 351 24.23 -1.46 -7.31
C LYS A 351 25.62 -2.09 -7.46
N ARG A 352 26.59 -1.60 -6.69
CA ARG A 352 27.95 -2.13 -6.74
C ARG A 352 28.02 -3.57 -6.20
N LEU A 353 27.20 -3.92 -5.19
CA LEU A 353 27.12 -5.29 -4.68
C LEU A 353 26.46 -6.22 -5.71
N MET A 354 25.39 -5.76 -6.36
CA MET A 354 24.75 -6.49 -7.45
C MET A 354 25.70 -6.75 -8.61
N ARG A 355 26.57 -5.79 -8.95
CA ARG A 355 27.57 -5.97 -9.99
C ARG A 355 28.56 -7.10 -9.67
N LEU A 356 29.10 -7.12 -8.44
CA LEU A 356 30.00 -8.21 -7.99
C LEU A 356 29.31 -9.58 -8.06
N LEU A 357 28.04 -9.64 -7.63
CA LEU A 357 27.25 -10.86 -7.72
C LEU A 357 27.04 -11.32 -9.17
N ILE A 358 26.76 -10.40 -10.08
CA ILE A 358 26.57 -10.72 -11.50
C ILE A 358 27.89 -11.17 -12.13
N GLU A 359 28.99 -10.48 -11.88
CA GLU A 359 30.32 -10.85 -12.39
C GLU A 359 30.72 -12.26 -11.92
N HIS A 360 30.48 -12.58 -10.64
CA HIS A 360 30.69 -13.92 -10.10
C HIS A 360 29.73 -14.95 -10.71
N ALA A 361 28.46 -14.59 -10.96
CA ALA A 361 27.53 -15.49 -11.63
C ALA A 361 27.96 -15.78 -13.08
N LEU A 362 28.51 -14.79 -13.78
CA LEU A 362 28.99 -14.94 -15.16
C LEU A 362 30.20 -15.88 -15.26
N SER A 363 31.02 -16.03 -14.22
CA SER A 363 32.14 -16.99 -14.24
C SER A 363 31.69 -18.45 -14.23
N PHE A 364 30.43 -18.74 -13.87
CA PHE A 364 29.84 -20.08 -13.96
C PHE A 364 29.24 -20.39 -15.34
N LEU A 365 29.17 -19.41 -16.25
CA LEU A 365 28.73 -19.70 -17.61
C LEU A 365 29.76 -20.60 -18.32
N PRO A 366 29.33 -21.49 -19.22
CA PRO A 366 30.24 -22.33 -19.98
C PRO A 366 31.12 -21.46 -20.89
N LEU A 367 32.42 -21.51 -20.66
CA LEU A 367 33.44 -20.79 -21.43
C LEU A 367 34.12 -21.75 -22.41
N LYS A 368 34.42 -21.30 -23.63
CA LYS A 368 35.33 -21.99 -24.55
C LYS A 368 36.65 -21.23 -24.59
N PRO A 369 37.79 -21.86 -24.32
CA PRO A 369 39.09 -21.21 -24.49
C PRO A 369 39.29 -20.88 -25.97
N VAL A 370 39.69 -19.64 -26.25
CA VAL A 370 40.03 -19.15 -27.60
C VAL A 370 41.35 -18.41 -27.48
N SER A 371 42.36 -18.87 -28.20
CA SER A 371 43.61 -18.15 -28.35
C SER A 371 43.41 -17.02 -29.35
N VAL A 372 43.83 -15.81 -28.98
CA VAL A 372 43.73 -14.62 -29.83
C VAL A 372 45.15 -14.11 -30.06
N GLU A 373 45.59 -14.05 -31.32
CA GLU A 373 46.85 -13.42 -31.67
C GLU A 373 46.72 -11.91 -31.54
N THR A 374 47.46 -11.32 -30.60
CA THR A 374 47.57 -9.87 -30.51
C THR A 374 48.71 -9.36 -31.39
N PRO A 375 48.69 -8.09 -31.83
CA PRO A 375 49.75 -7.50 -32.67
C PRO A 375 51.16 -7.50 -32.06
N GLN A 376 51.28 -7.83 -30.76
CA GLN A 376 52.53 -7.86 -29.99
C GLN A 376 53.06 -9.29 -29.77
N GLY A 377 52.44 -10.29 -30.41
CA GLY A 377 52.72 -11.72 -30.20
C GLY A 377 51.65 -12.39 -29.35
N THR A 378 51.64 -13.72 -29.42
CA THR A 378 50.63 -14.59 -28.80
C THR A 378 50.80 -14.68 -27.29
N VAL A 379 49.69 -14.60 -26.53
CA VAL A 379 49.59 -15.07 -25.13
C VAL A 379 48.57 -16.20 -25.09
#